data_AF-G9CJ34-F1
#
_entry.id   AF-G9CJ34-F1
#
_cell.length_a   1.000
_cell.length_b   1.000
_cell.length_c   1.000
_cell.angle_alpha   90.00
_cell.angle_beta   90.00
_cell.angle_gamma   90.00
#
_symmetry.space_group_name_H-M   'P 1'
#
loop_
_entity.id
_entity.type
_entity.pdbx_description
1 polymer ?
#
loop_
_entity_poly.entity_id
_entity_poly.type
_entity_poly.pdbx_seq_one_letter_code
_entity_poly.pdbx_strand_id
1 'polypeptide(L)'
;SLGGGTGAGMGTLLISKIREEYPDRMMATFSVVPSPKVSDTVVEPYNATLSVHQLVENSDETFCIDNEALYDICMRTLKLP
;
A
#
# COMPACT_ATOMS: atom_id res chain seq x y z
N SER A 1 4.31 0.95 -1.21
CA SER A 1 3.74 1.91 -0.24
C SER A 1 2.71 2.75 -0.95
N LEU A 2 1.54 2.94 -0.33
CA LEU A 2 0.43 3.72 -0.88
C LEU A 2 0.60 5.23 -0.67
N GLY A 3 1.41 5.65 0.30
CA GLY A 3 1.63 7.06 0.61
C GLY A 3 2.59 7.78 -0.35
N GLY A 4 3.56 7.06 -0.92
CA GLY A 4 4.58 7.65 -1.81
C GLY A 4 4.15 7.71 -3.28
N GLY A 5 4.59 8.72 -4.03
CA GLY A 5 4.18 8.95 -5.42
C GLY A 5 4.50 7.81 -6.40
N THR A 6 5.70 7.23 -6.33
CA THR A 6 6.09 6.14 -7.25
C THR A 6 5.39 4.83 -6.90
N GLY A 7 5.32 4.49 -5.62
CA GLY A 7 4.66 3.25 -5.18
C GLY A 7 3.15 3.27 -5.45
N ALA A 8 2.51 4.42 -5.21
CA ALA A 8 1.12 4.69 -5.51
C ALA A 8 0.84 4.67 -7.02
N GLY A 9 1.51 5.54 -7.79
CA GLY A 9 1.19 5.75 -9.20
C GLY A 9 1.77 4.68 -10.12
N MET A 10 3.08 4.42 -10.05
CA MET A 10 3.71 3.43 -10.94
C MET A 10 3.33 2.00 -10.55
N GLY A 11 3.18 1.71 -9.26
CA GLY A 11 2.77 0.39 -8.79
C GLY A 11 1.37 0.00 -9.28
N THR A 12 0.40 0.91 -9.20
CA THR A 12 -0.96 0.65 -9.68
C THR A 12 -1.04 0.53 -11.20
N LEU A 13 -0.23 1.31 -11.94
CA LEU A 13 -0.13 1.15 -13.40
C LEU A 13 0.42 -0.23 -13.79
N LEU A 14 1.46 -0.71 -13.10
CA LEU A 14 2.01 -2.05 -13.36
C LEU A 14 0.98 -3.14 -13.08
N ILE A 15 0.26 -3.03 -11.97
CA ILE A 15 -0.82 -3.96 -11.60
C ILE A 15 -1.90 -4.00 -12.68
N SER A 16 -2.34 -2.84 -13.17
CA SER A 16 -3.32 -2.75 -14.26
C SER A 16 -2.81 -3.43 -15.54
N LYS A 17 -1.55 -3.20 -15.93
CA LYS A 17 -0.96 -3.82 -17.12
C LYS A 17 -0.78 -5.34 -16.98
N ILE A 18 -0.38 -5.83 -15.81
CA ILE A 18 -0.26 -7.27 -15.54
C ILE A 18 -1.65 -7.92 -15.58
N ARG A 19 -2.69 -7.24 -15.09
CA ARG A 19 -4.07 -7.74 -15.13
C ARG A 19 -4.62 -7.81 -16.56
N GLU A 20 -4.25 -6.86 -17.41
CA GLU A 20 -4.57 -6.90 -18.85
C GLU A 20 -3.89 -8.10 -19.55
N GLU A 21 -2.62 -8.37 -19.25
CA GLU A 21 -1.84 -9.41 -19.94
C GLU A 21 -2.08 -10.83 -19.37
N TYR A 22 -2.36 -10.94 -18.07
CA TYR A 22 -2.56 -12.20 -17.36
C TYR A 22 -3.86 -12.18 -16.52
N PRO A 23 -5.04 -12.10 -17.15
CA PRO A 23 -6.31 -11.99 -16.43
C PRO A 23 -6.64 -13.22 -15.57
N ASP A 24 -6.12 -14.39 -15.94
CA ASP A 24 -6.42 -15.67 -15.26
C ASP A 24 -5.53 -15.93 -14.03
N ARG A 25 -4.66 -14.98 -13.66
CA ARG A 25 -3.74 -15.12 -12.54
C ARG A 25 -4.23 -14.32 -11.34
N MET A 26 -4.16 -14.94 -10.15
CA MET A 26 -4.42 -14.22 -8.91
C MET A 26 -3.35 -13.16 -8.68
N MET A 27 -3.79 -11.97 -8.29
CA MET A 27 -2.92 -10.85 -7.98
C MET A 27 -3.07 -10.43 -6.52
N ALA A 28 -2.02 -10.67 -5.75
CA ALA A 28 -1.92 -10.25 -4.36
C ALA A 28 -0.98 -9.04 -4.23
N THR A 29 -1.37 -8.05 -3.43
CA THR A 29 -0.54 -6.87 -3.18
C THR A 29 -0.25 -6.71 -1.69
N PHE A 30 0.97 -6.29 -1.35
CA PHE A 30 1.38 -5.98 0.02
C PHE A 30 1.53 -4.47 0.15
N SER A 31 0.47 -3.84 0.62
CA SER A 31 0.29 -2.40 0.54
C SER A 31 0.43 -1.77 1.91
N VAL A 32 1.52 -1.03 2.09
CA VAL A 32 1.73 -0.22 3.29
C VAL A 32 0.78 0.98 3.26
N VAL A 33 -0.12 1.04 4.23
CA VAL A 33 -1.10 2.13 4.39
C VAL A 33 -0.46 3.31 5.15
N PRO A 34 -0.79 4.56 4.79
CA PRO A 34 -0.28 5.71 5.50
C PRO A 34 -0.86 5.80 6.92
N SER A 35 -0.06 6.28 7.87
CA SER A 35 -0.51 6.59 9.24
C SER A 35 -0.22 8.05 9.58
N PRO A 36 -1.12 8.74 10.32
CA PRO A 36 -0.90 10.12 10.76
C PRO A 36 0.37 10.33 11.59
N LYS A 37 0.84 9.30 12.31
CA LYS A 37 1.98 9.42 13.23
C LYS A 37 3.33 9.14 12.57
N VAL A 38 3.32 8.43 11.44
CA VAL A 38 4.53 8.01 10.70
C VAL A 38 4.48 8.54 9.26
N SER A 39 3.68 9.57 9.01
CA SER A 39 3.50 10.16 7.68
C SER A 39 4.72 11.01 7.31
N ASP A 40 5.35 10.68 6.19
CA ASP A 40 6.51 11.43 5.68
C ASP A 40 6.06 12.65 4.85
N THR A 41 4.84 12.64 4.30
CA THR A 41 4.33 13.74 3.47
C THR A 41 2.85 14.04 3.67
N VAL A 42 2.48 15.32 3.65
CA VAL A 42 1.07 15.77 3.79
C VAL A 42 0.14 15.32 2.65
N VAL A 43 0.70 14.80 1.55
CA VAL A 43 -0.04 14.35 0.37
C VAL A 43 -0.34 12.85 0.36
N GLU A 44 0.12 12.10 1.37
CA GLU A 44 -0.14 10.66 1.47
C GLU A 44 -1.62 10.27 1.40
N PRO A 45 -2.57 11.01 2.03
CA PRO A 45 -3.98 10.66 1.93
C PRO A 45 -4.51 10.72 0.49
N TYR A 46 -4.03 11.68 -0.31
CA TYR A 46 -4.40 11.79 -1.73
C TYR A 46 -3.86 10.61 -2.53
N ASN A 47 -2.57 10.29 -2.36
CA ASN A 47 -1.92 9.18 -3.05
C ASN A 47 -2.56 7.84 -2.69
N ALA A 48 -2.86 7.63 -1.42
CA ALA A 48 -3.50 6.41 -0.95
C ALA A 48 -4.92 6.27 -1.50
N THR A 49 -5.73 7.34 -1.47
CA THR A 49 -7.10 7.30 -1.99
C THR A 49 -7.13 6.95 -3.48
N LEU A 50 -6.28 7.59 -4.29
CA LEU A 50 -6.18 7.31 -5.72
C LEU A 50 -5.66 5.89 -6.00
N SER A 51 -4.72 5.41 -5.20
CA SER A 51 -4.14 4.07 -5.38
C SER A 51 -5.10 2.96 -4.97
N VAL A 52 -5.85 3.16 -3.88
CA VAL A 52 -6.85 2.21 -3.41
C VAL A 52 -7.93 2.00 -4.47
N HIS A 53 -8.36 3.05 -5.16
CA HIS A 53 -9.30 2.91 -6.27
C HIS A 53 -8.80 1.92 -7.34
N GLN A 54 -7.53 2.04 -7.74
CA GLN A 54 -6.92 1.12 -8.71
C GLN A 54 -6.75 -0.30 -8.16
N LEU A 55 -6.40 -0.45 -6.88
CA LEU A 55 -6.24 -1.75 -6.24
C LEU A 55 -7.57 -2.50 -6.11
N VAL A 56 -8.66 -1.80 -5.80
CA VAL A 56 -10.00 -2.39 -5.69
C VAL A 56 -10.45 -3.03 -7.01
N GLU A 57 -10.04 -2.47 -8.15
CA GLU A 57 -10.43 -2.99 -9.46
C GLU A 57 -9.48 -4.08 -9.98
N ASN A 58 -8.19 -3.99 -9.67
CA ASN A 58 -7.17 -4.81 -10.34
C ASN A 58 -6.53 -5.89 -9.45
N SER A 59 -6.67 -5.82 -8.12
CA SER A 59 -6.12 -6.83 -7.20
C SER A 59 -7.21 -7.77 -6.69
N ASP A 60 -6.87 -9.05 -6.55
CA ASP A 60 -7.76 -10.04 -5.93
C ASP A 60 -7.62 -10.05 -4.41
N GLU A 61 -6.41 -9.77 -3.92
CA GLU A 61 -6.10 -9.70 -2.50
C GLU A 61 -5.16 -8.52 -2.22
N THR A 62 -5.45 -7.76 -1.18
CA THR A 62 -4.58 -6.67 -0.73
C THR A 62 -4.34 -6.79 0.77
N PHE A 63 -3.08 -7.03 1.13
CA PHE A 63 -2.61 -7.02 2.51
C PHE A 63 -2.31 -5.59 2.92
N CYS A 64 -3.16 -5.03 3.79
CA CYS A 64 -2.96 -3.69 4.36
C CYS A 64 -1.98 -3.77 5.53
N ILE A 65 -0.79 -3.23 5.34
CA ILE A 65 0.27 -3.20 6.36
C ILE A 65 0.31 -1.80 6.96
N ASP A 66 -0.10 -1.67 8.22
CA ASP A 66 -0.05 -0.39 8.93
C ASP A 66 1.33 -0.18 9.59
N ASN A 67 2.02 0.86 9.14
CA ASN A 67 3.32 1.25 9.70
C ASN A 67 3.23 1.62 11.18
N GLU A 68 2.13 2.21 11.63
CA GLU A 68 1.95 2.56 13.05
C GLU A 68 1.81 1.31 13.91
N ALA A 69 1.01 0.35 13.46
CA ALA A 69 0.89 -0.94 14.15
C ALA A 69 2.22 -1.69 14.20
N LEU A 70 2.99 -1.69 13.10
CA LEU A 70 4.33 -2.27 13.09
C LEU A 70 5.27 -1.57 14.08
N TYR A 71 5.25 -0.23 14.11
CA TYR A 71 6.05 0.55 15.03
C TYR A 71 5.67 0.27 16.50
N ASP A 72 4.37 0.22 16.81
CA ASP A 72 3.86 -0.12 18.13
C ASP A 72 4.28 -1.53 18.58
N ILE A 73 4.30 -2.50 17.67
CA ILE A 73 4.79 -3.86 17.96
C ILE A 73 6.29 -3.83 18.28
N CYS A 74 7.10 -3.13 17.47
CA CYS A 74 8.53 -3.00 17.68
C CYS A 74 8.86 -2.38 19.05
N MET A 75 8.15 -1.31 19.42
CA MET A 75 8.40 -0.57 20.66
C MET A 75 7.84 -1.27 21.90
N ARG A 76 6.59 -1.74 21.84
CA ARG A 76 5.90 -2.30 23.02
C ARG A 76 6.17 -3.78 23.25
N THR A 77 6.25 -4.56 22.17
CA THR A 77 6.37 -6.03 22.26
C THR A 77 7.83 -6.45 22.18
N LEU A 78 8.55 -5.99 21.15
CA LEU A 78 9.93 -6.39 20.91
C LEU A 78 10.96 -5.60 21.74
N LYS A 79 10.54 -4.47 22.35
CA LYS A 79 11.39 -3.58 23.16
C LYS A 79 12.69 -3.20 22.45
N LEU A 80 12.59 -2.96 21.15
CA LEU A 80 13.73 -2.50 20.36
C LEU A 80 14.11 -1.07 20.81
N PRO A 81 15.42 -0.78 20.95
CA PRO A 81 15.91 0.53 21.39
C PRO A 81 15.63 1.65 20.38
#